data_AF-A0A9E4LU66-F1
#
_entry.id   AF-A0A9E4LU66-F1
#
_cell.length_a   1.000
_cell.length_b   1.000
_cell.length_c   1.000
_cell.angle_alpha   90.00
_cell.angle_beta   90.00
_cell.angle_gamma   90.00
#
_symmetry.space_group_name_H-M   'P 1'
#
loop_
_entity.id
_entity.type
_entity.pdbx_description
1 polymer ?
#
loop_
_entity_poly.entity_id
_entity_poly.type
_entity_poly.pdbx_seq_one_letter_code
_entity_poly.pdbx_strand_id
1 'polypeptide(L)'
;MLSRSAQGLYWMGRYLERAQHLCRLLQLQVEALVDRPVWEIHLGWSRIYNALNRQPPFGGIQFDQRDNYTLADSYTLAGDLTFERSNPDSIWNCFALGRENARQMRHRISAEMWICLNLAYLRIQKLSIEDIWKTSPENFYAETVEEIHTFSGVAATTMYRDEGWHFMQLGRYIERAQLSVALFLAQMATAKLYQDSPDTDCTALLRLYHAFDAYDRKHSVEIQPDQVLDLLAADPLLPNSLCRSLDSAAGELAAIAQGPSASSSAAARRLSGRLQALIRHEWPDRQDWRALPKPSQSSHGRLHRLQSRRFPRALILWLKPSTTTSSTSPATATTAVRSSA
;
A
#
# COMPACT_ATOMS: atom_id res chain seq x y z
N MET A 1 4.98 2.71 -28.84
CA MET A 1 6.04 3.23 -27.94
C MET A 1 5.47 3.95 -26.70
N LEU A 2 4.45 4.82 -26.83
CA LEU A 2 3.79 5.52 -25.71
C LEU A 2 3.36 4.62 -24.52
N SER A 3 2.83 3.43 -24.80
CA SER A 3 2.41 2.49 -23.74
C SER A 3 3.57 1.98 -22.86
N ARG A 4 4.77 1.82 -23.41
CA ARG A 4 5.92 1.33 -22.64
C ARG A 4 6.51 2.43 -21.76
N SER A 5 6.55 3.66 -22.29
CA SER A 5 7.01 4.82 -21.52
C SER A 5 6.09 5.17 -20.37
N ALA A 6 4.78 5.21 -20.64
CA ALA A 6 3.76 5.37 -19.59
C ALA A 6 3.86 4.27 -18.53
N GLN A 7 4.03 3.01 -18.95
CA GLN A 7 4.18 1.89 -18.02
C GLN A 7 5.44 2.03 -17.14
N GLY A 8 6.58 2.42 -17.70
CA GLY A 8 7.83 2.60 -16.95
C GLY A 8 7.71 3.66 -15.86
N LEU A 9 7.19 4.85 -16.22
CA LEU A 9 6.99 5.95 -15.27
C LEU A 9 5.94 5.60 -14.20
N TYR A 10 4.85 4.97 -14.60
CA TYR A 10 3.82 4.46 -13.70
C TYR A 10 4.38 3.50 -12.66
N TRP A 11 5.13 2.47 -13.08
CA TRP A 11 5.73 1.51 -12.14
C TRP A 11 6.84 2.12 -11.30
N MET A 12 7.62 3.06 -11.84
CA MET A 12 8.62 3.79 -11.04
C MET A 12 7.99 4.50 -9.85
N GLY A 13 6.88 5.22 -10.06
CA GLY A 13 6.15 5.87 -8.96
C GLY A 13 5.64 4.89 -7.91
N ARG A 14 5.19 3.71 -8.32
CA ARG A 14 4.74 2.65 -7.40
C ARG A 14 5.87 2.05 -6.58
N TYR A 15 6.99 1.68 -7.21
CA TYR A 15 8.08 1.05 -6.50
C TYR A 15 8.67 1.98 -5.44
N LEU A 16 8.78 3.28 -5.74
CA LEU A 16 9.27 4.26 -4.76
C LEU A 16 8.30 4.48 -3.61
N GLU A 17 6.99 4.54 -3.87
CA GLU A 17 5.99 4.65 -2.80
C GLU A 17 5.95 3.37 -1.93
N ARG A 18 6.12 2.18 -2.52
CA ARG A 18 6.23 0.91 -1.79
C ARG A 18 7.47 0.86 -0.91
N ALA A 19 8.63 1.22 -1.46
CA ALA A 19 9.87 1.30 -0.69
C ALA A 19 9.74 2.26 0.49
N GLN A 20 9.16 3.45 0.26
CA GLN A 20 8.93 4.42 1.32
C GLN A 20 8.03 3.86 2.43
N HIS A 21 6.92 3.22 2.07
CA HIS A 21 6.00 2.65 3.05
C HIS A 21 6.67 1.55 3.89
N LEU A 22 7.44 0.66 3.25
CA LEU A 22 8.20 -0.38 3.93
C LEU A 22 9.27 0.19 4.86
N CYS A 23 10.04 1.18 4.42
CA CYS A 23 11.04 1.83 5.27
C CYS A 23 10.40 2.37 6.55
N ARG A 24 9.26 3.05 6.46
CA ARG A 24 8.57 3.60 7.64
C ARG A 24 8.01 2.52 8.55
N LEU A 25 7.43 1.44 7.99
CA LEU A 25 6.95 0.31 8.78
C LEU A 25 8.10 -0.35 9.54
N LEU A 26 9.22 -0.60 8.86
CA LEU A 26 10.40 -1.22 9.46
C LEU A 26 11.09 -0.32 10.47
N GLN A 27 11.14 0.99 10.22
CA GLN A 27 11.63 1.96 11.19
C GLN A 27 10.84 1.86 12.50
N LEU A 28 9.50 1.91 12.43
CA LEU A 28 8.65 1.80 13.62
C LEU A 28 8.80 0.45 14.33
N GLN A 29 8.96 -0.65 13.59
CA GLN A 29 9.19 -1.96 14.21
C GLN A 29 10.55 -2.09 14.89
N VAL A 30 11.59 -1.53 14.29
CA VAL A 30 12.93 -1.51 14.89
C VAL A 30 12.94 -0.66 16.14
N GLU A 31 12.32 0.53 16.11
CA GLU A 31 12.15 1.37 17.30
C GLU A 31 11.42 0.62 18.43
N ALA A 32 10.40 -0.17 18.10
CA ALA A 32 9.66 -0.96 19.09
C ALA A 32 10.51 -2.04 19.79
N LEU A 33 11.66 -2.45 19.23
CA LEU A 33 12.54 -3.43 19.87
C LEU A 33 13.20 -2.92 21.16
N VAL A 34 13.23 -1.61 21.37
CA VAL A 34 13.93 -0.98 22.49
C VAL A 34 13.13 -1.07 23.78
N ASP A 35 11.84 -0.76 23.73
CA ASP A 35 11.02 -0.51 24.92
C ASP A 35 9.66 -1.22 24.91
N ARG A 36 9.28 -1.93 23.84
CA ARG A 36 8.02 -2.67 23.77
C ARG A 36 8.14 -4.11 24.24
N PRO A 37 7.09 -4.66 24.86
CA PRO A 37 7.08 -6.06 25.23
C PRO A 37 7.08 -6.95 23.97
N VAL A 38 7.64 -8.16 24.12
CA VAL A 38 7.84 -9.13 23.02
C VAL A 38 6.55 -9.42 22.25
N TRP A 39 5.41 -9.50 22.94
CA TRP A 39 4.11 -9.75 22.32
C TRP A 39 3.66 -8.60 21.39
N GLU A 40 3.93 -7.33 21.73
CA GLU A 40 3.59 -6.17 20.88
C GLU A 40 4.42 -6.18 19.60
N ILE A 41 5.72 -6.50 19.72
CA ILE A 41 6.66 -6.64 18.60
C ILE A 41 6.15 -7.72 17.65
N HIS A 42 5.75 -8.88 18.19
CA HIS A 42 5.19 -9.98 17.39
C HIS A 42 3.90 -9.58 16.66
N LEU A 43 2.99 -8.87 17.34
CA LEU A 43 1.78 -8.34 16.71
C LEU A 43 2.11 -7.33 15.60
N GLY A 44 3.17 -6.54 15.76
CA GLY A 44 3.70 -5.63 14.75
C GLY A 44 4.12 -6.36 13.47
N TRP A 45 4.98 -7.37 13.61
CA TRP A 45 5.41 -8.21 12.48
C TRP A 45 4.24 -8.96 11.84
N SER A 46 3.33 -9.52 12.65
CA SER A 46 2.09 -10.15 12.17
C SER A 46 1.28 -9.19 11.28
N ARG A 47 1.09 -7.95 11.74
CA ARG A 47 0.37 -6.91 10.99
C ARG A 47 1.05 -6.58 9.67
N ILE A 48 2.38 -6.41 9.67
CA ILE A 48 3.14 -6.09 8.45
C ILE A 48 3.01 -7.22 7.42
N TYR A 49 3.28 -8.46 7.80
CA TYR A 49 3.21 -9.58 6.86
C TYR A 49 1.78 -9.87 6.39
N ASN A 50 0.78 -9.66 7.25
CA ASN A 50 -0.63 -9.72 6.86
C ASN A 50 -1.00 -8.59 5.87
N ALA A 51 -0.54 -7.36 6.09
CA ALA A 51 -0.77 -6.23 5.20
C ALA A 51 -0.10 -6.43 3.83
N LEU A 52 1.12 -6.96 3.82
CA LEU A 52 1.84 -7.32 2.60
C LEU A 52 1.31 -8.61 1.97
N ASN A 53 0.45 -9.34 2.67
CA ASN A 53 -0.06 -10.65 2.28
C ASN A 53 1.09 -11.59 1.85
N ARG A 54 2.14 -11.60 2.68
CA ARG A 54 3.36 -12.39 2.48
C ARG A 54 3.50 -13.35 3.65
N GLN A 55 4.04 -14.53 3.37
CA GLN A 55 4.46 -15.44 4.43
C GLN A 55 5.88 -15.06 4.88
N PRO A 56 6.12 -14.94 6.19
CA PRO A 56 7.45 -14.71 6.73
C PRO A 56 8.42 -15.82 6.27
N PRO A 57 9.72 -15.51 6.11
CA PRO A 57 10.75 -16.54 5.98
C PRO A 57 10.77 -17.46 7.21
N PHE A 58 11.38 -18.65 7.09
CA PHE A 58 11.59 -19.72 8.09
C PHE A 58 11.00 -19.52 9.50
N GLY A 59 10.21 -20.49 10.01
CA GLY A 59 9.73 -20.53 11.40
C GLY A 59 8.36 -19.88 11.63
N GLY A 60 7.92 -18.99 10.72
CA GLY A 60 6.60 -18.37 10.80
C GLY A 60 6.52 -17.24 11.85
N ILE A 61 5.41 -16.51 11.85
CA ILE A 61 5.03 -15.60 12.96
C ILE A 61 4.10 -16.37 13.91
N GLN A 62 4.35 -17.66 14.14
CA GLN A 62 3.52 -18.42 15.08
C GLN A 62 3.89 -18.01 16.50
N PHE A 63 2.89 -17.50 17.22
CA PHE A 63 3.01 -17.14 18.63
C PHE A 63 3.22 -18.44 19.41
N ASP A 64 4.46 -18.78 19.75
CA ASP A 64 4.68 -19.75 20.82
C ASP A 64 4.38 -19.00 22.12
N GLN A 65 3.39 -19.47 22.90
CA GLN A 65 3.02 -18.89 24.20
C GLN A 65 4.17 -18.94 25.24
N ARG A 66 5.34 -19.44 24.84
CA ARG A 66 6.57 -19.59 25.64
C ARG A 66 7.55 -18.42 25.54
N ASP A 67 7.11 -17.24 25.12
CA ASP A 67 7.89 -15.98 25.12
C ASP A 67 9.16 -15.93 24.24
N ASN A 68 9.43 -16.92 23.38
CA ASN A 68 10.69 -16.99 22.63
C ASN A 68 10.64 -16.34 21.24
N TYR A 69 10.05 -15.16 21.11
CA TYR A 69 10.32 -14.34 19.92
C TYR A 69 11.60 -13.52 20.19
N THR A 70 12.65 -13.82 19.43
CA THR A 70 14.01 -13.34 19.69
C THR A 70 14.40 -12.19 18.75
N LEU A 71 15.46 -11.46 19.12
CA LEU A 71 16.08 -10.46 18.25
C LEU A 71 16.46 -11.05 16.87
N ALA A 72 16.85 -12.33 16.84
CA ALA A 72 17.19 -13.04 15.62
C ALA A 72 16.00 -13.12 14.65
N ASP A 73 14.78 -13.26 15.16
CA ASP A 73 13.58 -13.30 14.33
C ASP A 73 13.33 -11.94 13.67
N SER A 74 13.42 -10.85 14.45
CA SER A 74 13.27 -9.49 13.91
C SER A 74 14.34 -9.14 12.88
N TYR A 75 15.59 -9.59 13.11
CA TYR A 75 16.68 -9.46 12.14
C TYR A 75 16.36 -10.17 10.82
N THR A 76 15.88 -11.42 10.89
CA THR A 76 15.53 -12.21 9.71
C THR A 76 14.33 -11.63 8.95
N LEU A 77 13.28 -11.22 9.66
CA LEU A 77 12.09 -10.60 9.05
C LEU A 77 12.43 -9.24 8.41
N ALA A 78 13.23 -8.40 9.08
CA ALA A 78 13.71 -7.16 8.49
C ALA A 78 14.60 -7.42 7.26
N GLY A 79 15.46 -8.45 7.29
CA GLY A 79 16.28 -8.87 6.17
C GLY A 79 15.46 -9.22 4.93
N ASP A 80 14.36 -9.97 5.11
CA ASP A 80 13.43 -10.36 4.04
C ASP A 80 12.75 -9.15 3.38
N LEU A 81 12.36 -8.15 4.16
CA LEU A 81 11.68 -6.96 3.62
C LEU A 81 12.67 -5.90 3.10
N THR A 82 13.93 -5.93 3.52
CA THR A 82 14.93 -4.92 3.12
C THR A 82 15.80 -5.36 1.96
N PHE A 83 16.50 -6.50 2.06
CA PHE A 83 17.58 -6.88 1.14
C PHE A 83 17.34 -8.18 0.36
N GLU A 84 16.35 -8.98 0.73
CA GLU A 84 16.10 -10.27 0.09
C GLU A 84 15.71 -10.10 -1.39
N ARG A 85 16.52 -10.68 -2.28
CA ARG A 85 16.38 -10.54 -3.73
C ARG A 85 15.27 -11.41 -4.30
N SER A 86 14.94 -12.50 -3.64
CA SER A 86 13.79 -13.32 -4.02
C SER A 86 12.44 -12.68 -3.66
N ASN A 87 12.44 -11.70 -2.75
CA ASN A 87 11.26 -10.92 -2.40
C ASN A 87 11.06 -9.74 -3.37
N PRO A 88 10.12 -9.79 -4.33
CA PRO A 88 9.93 -8.73 -5.32
C PRO A 88 9.52 -7.38 -4.70
N ASP A 89 8.99 -7.41 -3.47
CA ASP A 89 8.56 -6.23 -2.74
C ASP A 89 9.63 -5.67 -1.81
N SER A 90 10.80 -6.31 -1.69
CA SER A 90 11.86 -5.80 -0.81
C SER A 90 12.30 -4.39 -1.22
N ILE A 91 12.78 -3.60 -0.26
CA ILE A 91 13.30 -2.24 -0.51
C ILE A 91 14.34 -2.28 -1.62
N TRP A 92 15.28 -3.23 -1.57
CA TRP A 92 16.28 -3.42 -2.60
C TRP A 92 15.66 -3.62 -3.99
N ASN A 93 14.69 -4.53 -4.13
CA ASN A 93 14.04 -4.80 -5.42
C ASN A 93 13.23 -3.61 -5.92
N CYS A 94 12.54 -2.88 -5.04
CA CYS A 94 11.83 -1.67 -5.39
C CYS A 94 12.77 -0.61 -5.99
N PHE A 95 13.92 -0.36 -5.37
CA PHE A 95 14.93 0.55 -5.91
C PHE A 95 15.55 0.03 -7.21
N ALA A 96 15.85 -1.27 -7.31
CA ALA A 96 16.39 -1.89 -8.52
C ALA A 96 15.44 -1.73 -9.72
N LEU A 97 14.16 -2.05 -9.53
CA LEU A 97 13.12 -1.95 -10.56
C LEU A 97 12.78 -0.49 -10.89
N GLY A 98 12.69 0.37 -9.88
CA GLY A 98 12.50 1.81 -10.08
C GLY A 98 13.63 2.42 -10.90
N ARG A 99 14.87 2.09 -10.57
CA ARG A 99 16.07 2.48 -11.31
C ARG A 99 16.04 1.99 -12.75
N GLU A 100 15.70 0.73 -12.97
CA GLU A 100 15.67 0.17 -14.34
C GLU A 100 14.60 0.87 -15.19
N ASN A 101 13.44 1.18 -14.62
CA ASN A 101 12.43 2.01 -15.28
C ASN A 101 12.99 3.42 -15.60
N ALA A 102 13.67 4.07 -14.66
CA ALA A 102 14.30 5.36 -14.89
C ALA A 102 15.36 5.31 -16.01
N ARG A 103 16.14 4.23 -16.09
CA ARG A 103 17.16 4.03 -17.12
C ARG A 103 16.53 3.95 -18.51
N GLN A 104 15.45 3.18 -18.64
CA GLN A 104 14.71 3.07 -19.90
C GLN A 104 14.02 4.39 -20.26
N MET A 105 13.62 5.18 -19.25
CA MET A 105 12.92 6.45 -19.40
C MET A 105 13.83 7.68 -19.37
N ARG A 106 15.14 7.51 -19.58
CA ARG A 106 16.13 8.60 -19.50
C ARG A 106 15.86 9.80 -20.44
N HIS A 107 15.09 9.60 -21.50
CA HIS A 107 14.66 10.65 -22.43
C HIS A 107 13.36 11.37 -22.00
N ARG A 108 12.71 10.92 -20.91
CA ARG A 108 11.45 11.45 -20.35
C ARG A 108 11.60 11.98 -18.93
N ILE A 109 12.67 11.63 -18.24
CA ILE A 109 13.00 12.16 -16.91
C ILE A 109 14.18 13.13 -17.03
N SER A 110 14.32 14.02 -16.06
CA SER A 110 15.48 14.90 -15.98
C SER A 110 16.76 14.13 -15.61
N ALA A 111 17.92 14.71 -15.91
CA ALA A 111 19.21 14.10 -15.54
C ALA A 111 19.35 14.02 -14.01
N GLU A 112 18.82 15.01 -13.30
CA GLU A 112 18.80 15.13 -11.85
C GLU A 112 17.97 14.01 -11.21
N MET A 113 16.80 13.69 -11.76
CA MET A 113 15.99 12.54 -11.31
C MET A 113 16.77 11.23 -11.44
N TRP A 114 17.44 11.04 -12.59
CA TRP A 114 18.26 9.85 -12.81
C TRP A 114 19.40 9.75 -11.79
N ILE A 115 20.13 10.85 -11.57
CA ILE A 115 21.26 10.89 -10.62
C ILE A 115 20.77 10.57 -9.21
N CYS A 116 19.69 11.21 -8.76
CA CYS A 116 19.13 11.01 -7.43
C CYS A 116 18.78 9.53 -7.17
N LEU A 117 18.00 8.91 -8.07
CA LEU A 117 17.61 7.51 -7.93
C LEU A 117 18.80 6.54 -8.10
N ASN A 118 19.77 6.87 -8.97
CA ASN A 118 20.98 6.09 -9.16
C ASN A 118 21.85 6.06 -7.90
N LEU A 119 22.05 7.22 -7.24
CA LEU A 119 22.85 7.31 -6.02
C LEU A 119 22.20 6.55 -4.87
N ALA A 120 20.90 6.71 -4.65
CA ALA A 120 20.15 5.97 -3.64
C ALA A 120 20.26 4.44 -3.86
N TYR A 121 20.06 3.97 -5.09
CA TYR A 121 20.25 2.55 -5.43
C TYR A 121 21.69 2.07 -5.17
N LEU A 122 22.72 2.85 -5.56
CA LEU A 122 24.12 2.47 -5.35
C LEU A 122 24.50 2.42 -3.87
N ARG A 123 23.90 3.26 -3.01
CA ARG A 123 24.05 3.18 -1.56
C ARG A 123 23.47 1.87 -1.04
N ILE A 124 22.20 1.61 -1.33
CA ILE A 124 21.47 0.42 -0.89
C ILE A 124 22.13 -0.86 -1.41
N GLN A 125 22.62 -0.87 -2.65
CA GLN A 125 23.25 -2.05 -3.26
C GLN A 125 24.52 -2.52 -2.53
N LYS A 126 25.23 -1.61 -1.86
CA LYS A 126 26.49 -1.91 -1.18
C LYS A 126 26.31 -2.39 0.26
N LEU A 127 25.10 -2.26 0.81
CA LEU A 127 24.81 -2.59 2.19
C LEU A 127 24.18 -3.98 2.28
N SER A 128 24.37 -4.61 3.44
CA SER A 128 23.70 -5.83 3.86
C SER A 128 22.87 -5.59 5.11
N ILE A 129 22.03 -6.58 5.46
CA ILE A 129 21.28 -6.54 6.71
C ILE A 129 22.23 -6.53 7.93
N GLU A 130 23.38 -7.20 7.84
CA GLU A 130 24.39 -7.21 8.89
C GLU A 130 25.00 -5.81 9.10
N ASP A 131 25.30 -5.08 8.02
CA ASP A 131 25.90 -3.75 8.10
C ASP A 131 24.99 -2.74 8.81
N ILE A 132 23.68 -2.77 8.52
CA ILE A 132 22.74 -1.83 9.11
C ILE A 132 22.43 -2.17 10.58
N TRP A 133 22.38 -3.46 10.95
CA TRP A 133 22.12 -3.88 12.33
C TRP A 133 23.33 -3.75 13.27
N LYS A 134 24.55 -3.69 12.72
CA LYS A 134 25.77 -3.35 13.49
C LYS A 134 25.84 -1.89 13.89
N THR A 135 25.10 -1.02 13.20
CA THR A 135 25.15 0.43 13.40
C THR A 135 23.83 0.90 13.99
N SER A 136 22.88 1.27 13.13
CA SER A 136 21.57 1.82 13.49
C SER A 136 20.61 1.54 12.34
N PRO A 137 19.79 0.47 12.43
CA PRO A 137 18.85 0.13 11.37
C PRO A 137 17.79 1.22 11.15
N GLU A 138 17.36 1.92 12.20
CA GLU A 138 16.42 3.04 12.13
C GLU A 138 16.94 4.20 11.27
N ASN A 139 18.22 4.55 11.39
CA ASN A 139 18.84 5.60 10.58
C ASN A 139 18.87 5.22 9.10
N PHE A 140 19.18 3.97 8.78
CA PHE A 140 19.15 3.49 7.39
C PHE A 140 17.76 3.67 6.77
N TYR A 141 16.68 3.34 7.49
CA TYR A 141 15.32 3.52 6.99
C TYR A 141 14.94 5.00 6.85
N ALA A 142 15.31 5.84 7.82
CA ALA A 142 15.08 7.29 7.77
C ALA A 142 15.78 7.93 6.57
N GLU A 143 17.07 7.66 6.38
CA GLU A 143 17.85 8.12 5.21
C GLU A 143 17.21 7.67 3.89
N THR A 144 16.73 6.43 3.82
CA THR A 144 16.09 5.91 2.60
C THR A 144 14.80 6.65 2.29
N VAL A 145 14.03 7.04 3.32
CA VAL A 145 12.83 7.88 3.15
C VAL A 145 13.21 9.29 2.67
N GLU A 146 14.28 9.87 3.20
CA GLU A 146 14.80 11.18 2.77
C GLU A 146 15.27 11.16 1.31
N GLU A 147 15.91 10.09 0.85
CA GLU A 147 16.29 9.91 -0.55
C GLU A 147 15.06 9.89 -1.48
N ILE A 148 13.97 9.25 -1.05
CA ILE A 148 12.70 9.22 -1.81
C ILE A 148 12.01 10.60 -1.81
N HIS A 149 12.08 11.34 -0.69
CA HIS A 149 11.61 12.73 -0.63
C HIS A 149 12.43 13.64 -1.54
N THR A 150 13.75 13.48 -1.53
CA THR A 150 14.67 14.20 -2.42
C THR A 150 14.32 13.93 -3.88
N PHE A 151 14.14 12.66 -4.26
CA PHE A 151 13.68 12.29 -5.61
C PHE A 151 12.36 12.96 -5.97
N SER A 152 11.39 12.94 -5.06
CA SER A 152 10.07 13.55 -5.27
C SER A 152 10.17 15.07 -5.47
N GLY A 153 11.01 15.75 -4.69
CA GLY A 153 11.26 17.19 -4.81
C GLY A 153 11.99 17.55 -6.11
N VAL A 154 13.03 16.79 -6.47
CA VAL A 154 13.75 16.95 -7.75
C VAL A 154 12.80 16.74 -8.93
N ALA A 155 11.97 15.70 -8.88
CA ALA A 155 10.99 15.43 -9.92
C ALA A 155 9.98 16.57 -10.05
N ALA A 156 9.45 17.07 -8.94
CA ALA A 156 8.49 18.17 -8.93
C ALA A 156 9.06 19.46 -9.55
N THR A 157 10.37 19.70 -9.39
CA THR A 157 11.05 20.90 -9.88
C THR A 157 11.53 20.77 -11.33
N THR A 158 11.99 19.60 -11.75
CA THR A 158 12.75 19.43 -13.01
C THR A 158 12.02 18.65 -14.10
N MET A 159 11.02 17.82 -13.75
CA MET A 159 10.30 17.02 -14.73
C MET A 159 9.25 17.86 -15.47
N TYR A 160 9.23 17.77 -16.80
CA TYR A 160 8.20 18.39 -17.61
C TYR A 160 6.81 17.82 -17.28
N ARG A 161 5.80 18.68 -17.13
CA ARG A 161 4.45 18.31 -16.67
C ARG A 161 3.56 17.82 -17.81
N ASP A 162 4.02 16.80 -18.54
CA ASP A 162 3.26 16.10 -19.57
C ASP A 162 2.55 14.85 -19.04
N GLU A 163 1.98 14.04 -19.94
CA GLU A 163 1.37 12.75 -19.59
C GLU A 163 2.30 11.86 -18.75
N GLY A 164 3.62 11.91 -18.97
CA GLY A 164 4.60 11.11 -18.23
C GLY A 164 4.65 11.45 -16.74
N TRP A 165 4.62 12.75 -16.41
CA TRP A 165 4.47 13.21 -15.03
C TRP A 165 3.21 12.63 -14.38
N HIS A 166 2.07 12.76 -15.07
CA HIS A 166 0.78 12.28 -14.55
C HIS A 166 0.75 10.76 -14.37
N PHE A 167 1.38 9.98 -15.26
CA PHE A 167 1.50 8.53 -15.09
C PHE A 167 2.33 8.15 -13.86
N MET A 168 3.45 8.83 -13.62
CA MET A 168 4.29 8.61 -12.44
C MET A 168 3.52 8.90 -11.15
N GLN A 169 2.84 10.06 -11.09
CA GLN A 169 2.03 10.47 -9.95
C GLN A 169 0.83 9.53 -9.72
N LEU A 170 0.16 9.10 -10.80
CA LEU A 170 -0.91 8.10 -10.71
C LEU A 170 -0.41 6.78 -10.10
N GLY A 171 0.78 6.32 -10.49
CA GLY A 171 1.41 5.15 -9.89
C GLY A 171 1.57 5.31 -8.39
N ARG A 172 2.18 6.43 -7.97
CA ARG A 172 2.39 6.78 -6.57
C ARG A 172 1.09 6.75 -5.76
N TYR A 173 0.07 7.49 -6.18
CA TYR A 173 -1.17 7.61 -5.41
C TYR A 173 -1.96 6.32 -5.32
N ILE A 174 -1.95 5.50 -6.37
CA ILE A 174 -2.63 4.20 -6.29
C ILE A 174 -1.86 3.24 -5.37
N GLU A 175 -0.54 3.20 -5.45
CA GLU A 175 0.25 2.37 -4.53
C GLU A 175 -0.04 2.75 -3.08
N ARG A 176 -0.01 4.04 -2.77
CA ARG A 176 -0.35 4.56 -1.44
C ARG A 176 -1.73 4.13 -0.97
N ALA A 177 -2.75 4.29 -1.82
CA ALA A 177 -4.11 3.89 -1.48
C ALA A 177 -4.21 2.38 -1.18
N GLN A 178 -3.55 1.55 -2.00
CA GLN A 178 -3.54 0.10 -1.82
C GLN A 178 -2.84 -0.33 -0.53
N LEU A 179 -1.66 0.24 -0.24
CA LEU A 179 -0.90 -0.05 0.97
C LEU A 179 -1.68 0.38 2.23
N SER A 180 -2.34 1.54 2.17
CA SER A 180 -3.13 2.04 3.30
C SER A 180 -4.33 1.18 3.62
N VAL A 181 -5.07 0.79 2.60
CA VAL A 181 -6.17 -0.16 2.74
C VAL A 181 -5.68 -1.48 3.34
N ALA A 182 -4.59 -2.03 2.81
CA ALA A 182 -4.07 -3.32 3.26
C ALA A 182 -3.64 -3.28 4.73
N LEU A 183 -2.99 -2.19 5.15
CA LEU A 183 -2.57 -2.00 6.53
C LEU A 183 -3.76 -1.81 7.48
N PHE A 184 -4.77 -1.03 7.11
CA PHE A 184 -5.96 -0.83 7.96
C PHE A 184 -6.71 -2.15 8.18
N LEU A 185 -6.81 -2.98 7.15
CA LEU A 185 -7.41 -4.31 7.28
C LEU A 185 -6.60 -5.25 8.16
N ALA A 186 -5.28 -5.23 8.01
CA ALA A 186 -4.39 -6.04 8.86
C ALA A 186 -4.53 -5.62 10.31
N GLN A 187 -4.60 -4.31 10.59
CA GLN A 187 -4.84 -3.78 11.92
C GLN A 187 -6.18 -4.28 12.50
N MET A 188 -7.26 -4.20 11.71
CA MET A 188 -8.58 -4.69 12.14
C MET A 188 -8.63 -6.21 12.35
N ALA A 189 -7.90 -6.97 11.54
CA ALA A 189 -7.82 -8.42 11.66
C ALA A 189 -7.08 -8.82 12.95
N THR A 190 -5.96 -8.17 13.24
CA THR A 190 -5.18 -8.41 14.45
C THR A 190 -5.96 -8.00 15.71
N ALA A 191 -6.64 -6.84 15.70
CA ALA A 191 -7.45 -6.40 16.84
C ALA A 191 -8.56 -7.42 17.23
N LYS A 192 -9.12 -8.16 16.26
CA LYS A 192 -10.14 -9.19 16.53
C LYS A 192 -9.60 -10.48 17.12
N LEU A 193 -8.34 -10.82 16.83
CA LEU A 193 -7.72 -12.06 17.28
C LEU A 193 -7.23 -11.98 18.73
N TYR A 194 -6.86 -10.78 19.17
CA TYR A 194 -6.25 -10.54 20.47
C TYR A 194 -7.16 -9.66 21.35
N GLN A 195 -8.39 -10.13 21.60
CA GLN A 195 -9.54 -9.42 22.21
C GLN A 195 -9.27 -8.61 23.51
N ASP A 196 -8.08 -8.70 24.10
CA ASP A 196 -7.66 -8.05 25.35
C ASP A 196 -6.36 -7.20 25.26
N SER A 197 -5.78 -6.97 24.07
CA SER A 197 -4.65 -6.03 23.94
C SER A 197 -5.18 -4.61 23.68
N PRO A 198 -5.05 -3.66 24.63
CA PRO A 198 -5.75 -2.37 24.55
C PRO A 198 -5.27 -1.44 23.44
N ASP A 199 -4.06 -1.62 22.89
CA ASP A 199 -3.52 -0.67 21.93
C ASP A 199 -3.43 -1.27 20.53
N THR A 200 -4.49 -1.03 19.75
CA THR A 200 -4.25 -0.70 18.34
C THR A 200 -3.21 0.42 18.38
N ASP A 201 -1.97 0.16 17.97
CA ASP A 201 -0.88 1.16 18.03
C ASP A 201 -1.17 2.33 17.07
N CYS A 202 -2.16 3.11 17.47
CA CYS A 202 -2.73 4.24 16.78
C CYS A 202 -1.70 5.34 16.69
N THR A 203 -0.83 5.46 17.70
CA THR A 203 0.35 6.31 17.66
C THR A 203 1.28 5.91 16.51
N ALA A 204 1.61 4.62 16.36
CA ALA A 204 2.41 4.18 15.21
C ALA A 204 1.71 4.44 13.86
N LEU A 205 0.39 4.23 13.76
CA LEU A 205 -0.36 4.58 12.54
C LEU A 205 -0.32 6.08 12.24
N LEU A 206 -0.54 6.93 13.25
CA LEU A 206 -0.46 8.38 13.10
C LEU A 206 0.94 8.81 12.67
N ARG A 207 1.99 8.23 13.25
CA ARG A 207 3.39 8.49 12.86
C ARG A 207 3.66 8.05 11.42
N LEU A 208 3.24 6.83 11.04
CA LEU A 208 3.43 6.28 9.69
C LEU A 208 2.84 7.18 8.58
N TYR A 209 1.68 7.77 8.85
CA TYR A 209 0.95 8.63 7.91
C TYR A 209 1.21 10.14 8.08
N HIS A 210 2.10 10.55 8.99
CA HIS A 210 2.33 11.96 9.35
C HIS A 210 1.05 12.68 9.80
N ALA A 211 0.20 11.97 10.52
CA ALA A 211 -1.10 12.44 10.94
C ALA A 211 -1.15 12.85 12.42
N PHE A 212 -0.05 12.70 13.17
CA PHE A 212 -0.02 13.01 14.60
C PHE A 212 -0.40 14.46 14.89
N ASP A 213 0.27 15.43 14.27
CA ASP A 213 -0.05 16.86 14.42
C ASP A 213 -1.47 17.20 13.93
N ALA A 214 -1.95 16.50 12.90
CA ALA A 214 -3.29 16.70 12.38
C ALA A 214 -4.36 16.17 13.35
N TYR A 215 -4.07 15.04 14.00
CA TYR A 215 -4.92 14.45 15.04
C TYR A 215 -4.98 15.37 16.25
N ASP A 216 -3.84 15.79 16.78
CA ASP A 216 -3.73 16.67 17.94
C ASP A 216 -4.47 18.01 17.75
N ARG A 217 -4.48 18.55 16.52
CA ARG A 217 -5.24 19.78 16.19
C ARG A 217 -6.76 19.58 16.11
N LYS A 218 -7.22 18.39 15.75
CA LYS A 218 -8.64 18.11 15.43
C LYS A 218 -9.39 17.39 16.54
N HIS A 219 -8.67 16.62 17.34
CA HIS A 219 -9.19 15.74 18.37
C HIS A 219 -8.60 16.12 19.73
N SER A 220 -9.09 15.49 20.80
CA SER A 220 -8.59 15.70 22.15
C SER A 220 -7.28 14.93 22.41
N VAL A 221 -6.64 15.19 23.56
CA VAL A 221 -5.37 14.59 23.98
C VAL A 221 -5.38 13.04 23.96
N GLU A 222 -6.54 12.42 24.18
CA GLU A 222 -6.65 10.96 24.18
C GLU A 222 -6.81 10.39 22.77
N ILE A 223 -5.96 9.41 22.44
CA ILE A 223 -5.97 8.75 21.14
C ILE A 223 -7.07 7.69 21.11
N GLN A 224 -8.09 7.90 20.29
CA GLN A 224 -9.22 6.99 20.11
C GLN A 224 -9.08 6.27 18.75
N PRO A 225 -9.07 4.93 18.70
CA PRO A 225 -8.87 4.18 17.46
C PRO A 225 -9.81 4.56 16.31
N ASP A 226 -11.08 4.80 16.62
CA ASP A 226 -12.11 5.18 15.65
C ASP A 226 -11.77 6.53 15.01
N GLN A 227 -11.36 7.51 15.82
CA GLN A 227 -10.99 8.84 15.35
C GLN A 227 -9.72 8.83 14.51
N VAL A 228 -8.73 8.01 14.88
CA VAL A 228 -7.50 7.84 14.08
C VAL A 228 -7.83 7.25 12.72
N LEU A 229 -8.64 6.21 12.68
CA LEU A 229 -8.99 5.55 11.42
C LEU A 229 -9.84 6.45 10.53
N ASP A 230 -10.78 7.21 11.10
CA ASP A 230 -11.57 8.21 10.37
C ASP A 230 -10.68 9.32 9.78
N LEU A 231 -9.72 9.82 10.56
CA LEU A 231 -8.74 10.80 10.10
C LEU A 231 -7.92 10.25 8.92
N LEU A 232 -7.38 9.04 9.06
CA LEU A 232 -6.52 8.42 8.04
C LEU A 232 -7.31 7.99 6.79
N ALA A 233 -8.56 7.61 6.93
CA ALA A 233 -9.39 7.18 5.81
C ALA A 233 -10.04 8.36 5.07
N ALA A 234 -10.65 9.29 5.80
CA ALA A 234 -11.66 10.20 5.26
C ALA A 234 -11.26 11.69 5.27
N ASP A 235 -10.15 12.08 5.89
CA ASP A 235 -9.77 13.50 5.95
C ASP A 235 -9.23 14.01 4.60
N PRO A 236 -9.92 14.96 3.92
CA PRO A 236 -9.45 15.49 2.64
C PRO A 236 -8.25 16.43 2.76
N LEU A 237 -7.95 16.94 3.96
CA LEU A 237 -6.85 17.87 4.21
C LEU A 237 -5.54 17.15 4.54
N LEU A 238 -5.60 15.89 4.98
CA LEU A 238 -4.43 15.09 5.28
C LEU A 238 -3.81 14.53 3.97
N PRO A 239 -2.57 14.90 3.59
CA PRO A 239 -2.00 14.54 2.28
C PRO A 239 -1.86 13.03 2.04
N ASN A 240 -1.71 12.26 3.12
CA ASN A 240 -1.51 10.81 3.08
C ASN A 240 -2.78 10.04 3.43
N SER A 241 -3.93 10.71 3.59
CA SER A 241 -5.19 9.98 3.80
C SER A 241 -5.57 9.17 2.57
N LEU A 242 -6.39 8.15 2.80
CA LEU A 242 -6.88 7.30 1.72
C LEU A 242 -7.76 8.08 0.74
N CYS A 243 -8.72 8.87 1.24
CA CYS A 243 -9.57 9.73 0.41
C CYS A 243 -8.72 10.68 -0.44
N ARG A 244 -7.74 11.37 0.16
CA ARG A 244 -6.88 12.32 -0.57
C ARG A 244 -6.04 11.62 -1.64
N SER A 245 -5.56 10.41 -1.36
CA SER A 245 -4.82 9.60 -2.33
C SER A 245 -5.68 9.23 -3.54
N LEU A 246 -6.94 8.85 -3.30
CA LEU A 246 -7.89 8.50 -4.36
C LEU A 246 -8.35 9.72 -5.17
N ASP A 247 -8.61 10.86 -4.51
CA ASP A 247 -8.90 12.13 -5.16
C ASP A 247 -7.74 12.57 -6.06
N SER A 248 -6.52 12.47 -5.55
CA SER A 248 -5.32 12.80 -6.31
C SER A 248 -5.17 11.89 -7.52
N ALA A 249 -5.37 10.58 -7.36
CA ALA A 249 -5.36 9.64 -8.49
C ALA A 249 -6.45 9.94 -9.54
N ALA A 250 -7.65 10.35 -9.11
CA ALA A 250 -8.71 10.76 -10.01
C ALA A 250 -8.37 12.04 -10.78
N GLY A 251 -7.67 12.98 -10.14
CA GLY A 251 -7.11 14.19 -10.75
C GLY A 251 -6.05 13.87 -11.80
N GLU A 252 -5.10 12.98 -11.50
CA GLU A 252 -4.07 12.57 -12.47
C GLU A 252 -4.70 11.87 -13.69
N LEU A 253 -5.73 11.03 -13.49
CA LEU A 253 -6.48 10.43 -14.59
C LEU A 253 -7.25 11.47 -15.42
N ALA A 254 -7.80 12.51 -14.80
CA ALA A 254 -8.46 13.60 -15.52
C ALA A 254 -7.48 14.43 -16.35
N ALA A 255 -6.23 14.61 -15.88
CA ALA A 255 -5.18 15.26 -16.63
C ALA A 255 -4.73 14.40 -17.83
N ILE A 256 -4.51 13.10 -17.64
CA ILE A 256 -4.23 12.14 -18.73
C ILE A 256 -5.37 12.14 -19.76
N ALA A 257 -6.61 12.30 -19.32
CA ALA A 257 -7.80 12.37 -20.18
C ALA A 257 -7.88 13.58 -21.12
N GLN A 258 -7.11 14.62 -20.83
CA GLN A 258 -6.97 15.82 -21.67
C GLN A 258 -5.78 15.71 -22.63
N GLY A 259 -4.97 14.67 -22.49
CA GLY A 259 -3.83 14.41 -23.35
C GLY A 259 -4.20 14.07 -24.80
N PRO A 260 -3.24 14.18 -25.72
CA PRO A 260 -3.45 14.00 -27.16
C PRO A 260 -3.84 12.56 -27.56
N SER A 261 -3.63 11.57 -26.69
CA SER A 261 -3.90 10.16 -27.00
C SER A 261 -5.38 9.79 -26.82
N ALA A 262 -6.17 9.79 -27.91
CA ALA A 262 -7.62 9.53 -27.89
C ALA A 262 -8.03 8.23 -27.13
N SER A 263 -7.28 7.13 -27.30
CA SER A 263 -7.57 5.84 -26.64
C SER A 263 -7.29 5.87 -25.13
N SER A 264 -6.14 6.45 -24.73
CA SER A 264 -5.79 6.67 -23.33
C SER A 264 -6.83 7.58 -22.67
N SER A 265 -7.23 8.63 -23.37
CA SER A 265 -8.12 9.65 -22.86
C SER A 265 -9.52 9.15 -22.54
N ALA A 266 -10.11 8.32 -23.41
CA ALA A 266 -11.42 7.72 -23.13
C ALA A 266 -11.39 6.76 -21.92
N ALA A 267 -10.35 5.93 -21.82
CA ALA A 267 -10.18 5.03 -20.69
C ALA A 267 -9.95 5.79 -19.38
N ALA A 268 -9.12 6.84 -19.41
CA ALA A 268 -8.81 7.69 -18.26
C ALA A 268 -10.03 8.46 -17.77
N ARG A 269 -10.86 9.04 -18.66
CA ARG A 269 -12.13 9.68 -18.28
C ARG A 269 -13.08 8.72 -17.57
N ARG A 270 -13.24 7.52 -18.14
CA ARG A 270 -14.10 6.50 -17.54
C ARG A 270 -13.60 6.09 -16.15
N LEU A 271 -12.28 5.92 -15.97
CA LEU A 271 -11.71 5.56 -14.68
C LEU A 271 -11.79 6.70 -13.66
N SER A 272 -11.51 7.94 -14.07
CA SER A 272 -11.64 9.14 -13.24
C SER A 272 -13.08 9.34 -12.77
N GLY A 273 -14.05 9.28 -13.69
CA GLY A 273 -15.47 9.40 -13.35
C GLY A 273 -15.96 8.30 -12.39
N ARG A 274 -15.48 7.05 -12.56
CA ARG A 274 -15.78 5.96 -11.63
C ARG A 274 -15.17 6.17 -10.25
N LEU A 275 -13.92 6.62 -10.17
CA LEU A 275 -13.27 6.94 -8.90
C LEU A 275 -13.98 8.09 -8.17
N GLN A 276 -14.34 9.15 -8.90
CA GLN A 276 -15.08 10.27 -8.31
C GLN A 276 -16.48 9.88 -7.84
N ALA A 277 -17.19 9.04 -8.61
CA ALA A 277 -18.48 8.51 -8.18
C ALA A 277 -18.35 7.64 -6.93
N LEU A 278 -17.33 6.77 -6.88
CA LEU A 278 -16.97 6.00 -5.68
C LEU A 278 -16.78 6.92 -4.49
N ILE A 279 -15.88 7.92 -4.58
CA ILE A 279 -15.56 8.82 -3.47
C ILE A 279 -16.79 9.61 -3.00
N ARG A 280 -17.69 10.01 -3.90
CA ARG A 280 -18.86 10.84 -3.56
C ARG A 280 -20.07 10.05 -3.06
N HIS A 281 -20.27 8.82 -3.53
CA HIS A 281 -21.54 8.11 -3.36
C HIS A 281 -21.40 6.73 -2.71
N GLU A 282 -20.25 6.07 -2.86
CA GLU A 282 -19.99 4.73 -2.33
C GLU A 282 -18.90 4.71 -1.26
N TRP A 283 -18.22 5.85 -1.06
CA TRP A 283 -17.31 6.02 0.05
C TRP A 283 -18.16 5.80 1.30
N PRO A 284 -17.72 4.90 2.21
CA PRO A 284 -18.46 4.64 3.42
C PRO A 284 -18.89 5.97 4.03
N ASP A 285 -20.19 6.11 4.33
CA ASP A 285 -20.61 7.17 5.24
C ASP A 285 -19.64 7.14 6.41
N ARG A 286 -19.15 8.31 6.82
CA ARG A 286 -17.96 8.50 7.68
C ARG A 286 -17.92 7.63 8.95
N GLN A 287 -19.00 6.94 9.27
CA GLN A 287 -19.20 6.03 10.40
C GLN A 287 -18.80 4.56 10.15
N ASP A 288 -18.63 4.05 8.92
CA ASP A 288 -18.46 2.59 8.73
C ASP A 288 -17.55 2.16 7.57
N TRP A 289 -16.36 2.76 7.41
CA TRP A 289 -15.32 2.22 6.52
C TRP A 289 -14.86 0.80 6.93
N ARG A 290 -15.20 0.38 8.15
CA ARG A 290 -15.07 -1.00 8.64
C ARG A 290 -15.94 -1.99 7.86
N ALA A 291 -16.96 -1.49 7.14
CA ALA A 291 -17.83 -2.26 6.27
C ALA A 291 -17.23 -2.52 4.88
N LEU A 292 -16.02 -2.02 4.58
CA LEU A 292 -15.29 -2.42 3.38
C LEU A 292 -15.12 -3.95 3.36
N PRO A 293 -15.40 -4.62 2.23
CA PRO A 293 -15.43 -6.07 2.16
C PRO A 293 -14.04 -6.59 2.44
N LYS A 294 -13.89 -7.61 3.29
CA LYS A 294 -12.58 -8.21 3.54
C LYS A 294 -11.98 -8.78 2.24
N PRO A 295 -10.65 -8.80 2.05
CA PRO A 295 -10.05 -9.45 0.89
C PRO A 295 -10.38 -10.92 0.98
N SER A 296 -11.14 -11.45 0.02
CA SER A 296 -11.41 -12.89 -0.05
C SER A 296 -10.09 -13.66 -0.10
N GLN A 297 -10.05 -14.88 0.43
CA GLN A 297 -8.86 -15.76 0.33
C GLN A 297 -8.40 -15.97 -1.13
N SER A 298 -9.31 -15.86 -2.10
CA SER A 298 -8.98 -15.88 -3.54
C SER A 298 -8.27 -14.61 -4.07
N SER A 299 -8.27 -13.53 -3.28
CA SER A 299 -7.54 -12.27 -3.52
C SER A 299 -6.08 -12.35 -3.06
N HIS A 300 -5.77 -13.30 -2.16
CA HIS A 300 -4.43 -13.49 -1.58
C HIS A 300 -3.42 -13.95 -2.65
N GLY A 301 -3.83 -14.77 -3.62
CA GLY A 301 -3.02 -15.11 -4.79
C GLY A 301 -3.07 -14.10 -5.94
N ARG A 302 -3.85 -13.00 -5.82
CA ARG A 302 -4.07 -12.00 -6.87
C ARG A 302 -3.35 -10.68 -6.62
N LEU A 303 -3.10 -10.29 -5.36
CA LEU A 303 -2.29 -9.10 -5.02
C LEU A 303 -0.87 -9.18 -5.61
N HIS A 304 -0.20 -10.32 -5.48
CA HIS A 304 1.11 -10.60 -6.10
C HIS A 304 1.06 -10.57 -7.66
N ARG A 305 -0.07 -10.95 -8.27
CA ARG A 305 -0.29 -10.86 -9.74
C ARG A 305 -0.65 -9.44 -10.21
N LEU A 306 -1.19 -8.61 -9.32
CA LEU A 306 -1.59 -7.21 -9.58
C LEU A 306 -0.42 -6.23 -9.50
N GLN A 307 0.67 -6.62 -8.84
CA GLN A 307 1.95 -5.92 -8.84
C GLN A 307 2.81 -6.22 -10.09
N SER A 308 2.44 -7.21 -10.93
CA SER A 308 3.31 -7.65 -12.04
C SER A 308 2.76 -7.40 -13.44
N ARG A 309 1.44 -7.37 -13.71
CA ARG A 309 0.92 -7.02 -15.05
C ARG A 309 -0.48 -6.36 -15.06
N ARG A 310 -0.55 -5.20 -15.73
CA ARG A 310 -1.72 -4.37 -16.14
C ARG A 310 -2.56 -3.72 -15.01
N PHE A 311 -2.71 -2.40 -15.10
CA PHE A 311 -3.57 -1.55 -14.25
C PHE A 311 -4.92 -1.23 -14.95
N PRO A 312 -6.07 -0.91 -14.29
CA PRO A 312 -6.60 -1.15 -12.95
C PRO A 312 -8.03 -1.76 -12.99
N ARG A 313 -8.19 -3.07 -13.17
CA ARG A 313 -9.54 -3.70 -13.04
C ARG A 313 -9.90 -4.08 -11.59
N ALA A 314 -8.95 -3.98 -10.65
CA ALA A 314 -9.04 -4.60 -9.32
C ALA A 314 -9.15 -3.64 -8.13
N LEU A 315 -9.21 -2.32 -8.33
CA LEU A 315 -9.72 -1.43 -7.26
C LEU A 315 -11.18 -1.80 -6.88
N ILE A 316 -11.85 -2.55 -7.78
CA ILE A 316 -13.27 -2.87 -7.86
C ILE A 316 -13.65 -4.30 -7.45
N LEU A 317 -12.73 -5.25 -7.19
CA LEU A 317 -13.18 -6.50 -6.54
C LEU A 317 -13.49 -6.29 -5.04
N TRP A 318 -13.29 -5.09 -4.50
CA TRP A 318 -12.90 -4.97 -3.11
C TRP A 318 -13.48 -3.79 -2.31
N LEU A 319 -14.42 -2.99 -2.79
CA LEU A 319 -15.14 -2.05 -1.88
C LEU A 319 -16.61 -2.40 -1.58
N LYS A 320 -17.23 -3.40 -2.25
CA LYS A 320 -18.24 -4.39 -1.74
C LYS A 320 -18.95 -5.13 -2.91
N PRO A 321 -19.70 -6.22 -2.64
CA PRO A 321 -20.37 -7.02 -3.66
C PRO A 321 -21.69 -6.37 -4.11
N SER A 322 -22.15 -6.71 -5.32
CA SER A 322 -23.58 -6.68 -5.63
C SER A 322 -24.03 -8.07 -6.05
N THR A 323 -24.84 -8.66 -5.18
CA THR A 323 -25.88 -9.61 -5.53
C THR A 323 -26.70 -9.05 -6.69
N THR A 324 -26.89 -9.83 -7.74
CA THR A 324 -28.20 -10.16 -8.34
C THR A 324 -27.99 -10.99 -9.60
N THR A 325 -28.44 -12.24 -9.59
CA THR A 325 -29.40 -12.70 -10.59
C THR A 325 -30.37 -13.66 -9.93
N SER A 326 -31.61 -13.20 -9.83
CA SER A 326 -32.81 -14.03 -9.87
C SER A 326 -32.68 -15.17 -10.89
N SER A 327 -32.93 -16.39 -10.44
CA SER A 327 -33.51 -17.45 -11.24
C SER A 327 -34.63 -18.06 -10.39
N THR A 328 -35.86 -17.59 -10.59
CA THR A 328 -36.93 -18.40 -11.21
C THR A 328 -37.01 -19.80 -10.60
N SER A 329 -38.00 -19.97 -9.73
CA SER A 329 -38.68 -21.25 -9.54
C SER A 329 -39.06 -21.82 -10.92
N PRO A 330 -38.72 -23.07 -11.24
CA PRO A 330 -39.50 -23.85 -12.18
C PRO A 330 -40.55 -24.61 -11.38
N ALA A 331 -41.81 -24.29 -11.68
CA ALA A 331 -42.93 -25.19 -11.46
C ALA A 331 -42.58 -26.57 -12.06
N THR A 332 -42.49 -27.59 -11.20
CA THR A 332 -42.59 -28.99 -11.62
C THR A 332 -44.03 -29.43 -11.38
N ALA A 333 -44.87 -29.13 -12.37
CA ALA A 333 -46.09 -29.88 -12.58
C ALA A 333 -45.72 -31.17 -13.33
N THR A 334 -45.60 -32.27 -12.60
CA THR A 334 -45.68 -33.61 -13.16
C THR A 334 -46.85 -34.32 -12.49
N THR A 335 -48.01 -34.20 -13.13
CA THR A 335 -49.17 -35.06 -12.92
C THR A 335 -48.97 -36.34 -13.72
N ALA A 336 -49.57 -37.44 -13.22
CA ALA A 336 -49.74 -38.78 -13.80
C ALA A 336 -48.73 -39.81 -13.22
N VAL A 337 -49.10 -40.96 -12.67
CA VAL A 337 -50.26 -41.85 -12.89
C VAL A 337 -50.52 -42.71 -11.63
N ARG A 338 -51.79 -43.10 -11.45
CA ARG A 338 -52.36 -44.12 -10.53
C ARG A 338 -51.72 -45.52 -10.67
N SER A 339 -51.53 -46.21 -9.55
CA SER A 339 -51.90 -47.63 -9.31
C SER A 339 -51.62 -47.94 -7.83
N SER A 340 -52.57 -48.09 -6.90
CA SER A 340 -53.50 -49.21 -6.71
C SER A 340 -52.85 -50.59 -6.88
N ALA A 341 -52.22 -51.11 -5.82
CA ALA A 341 -52.50 -52.40 -5.20
C ALA A 341 -51.65 -52.52 -3.94
#